data_AF-A0A7S3LZZ5-F1
#
_entry.id   AF-A0A7S3LZZ5-F1
#
_cell.length_a   1.000
_cell.length_b   1.000
_cell.length_c   1.000
_cell.angle_alpha   90.00
_cell.angle_beta   90.00
_cell.angle_gamma   90.00
#
_symmetry.space_group_name_H-M   'P 1'
#
loop_
_entity.id
_entity.type
_entity.pdbx_description
1 polymer ?
#
loop_
_entity_poly.entity_id
_entity_poly.type
_entity_poly.pdbx_seq_one_letter_code
_entity_poly.pdbx_strand_id
1 'polypeptide(L)'
;LVCRLGGVGAMAVAVAATPGGVDDGKLLFMENEHYALVDALPYIDTQLGSMEVAQQVKALIDEEMTLFEPRDYLEGLPAPELPLLSGEAFQKEFERIEAGAPFQGVDIYKYTVEEPKGPAAQDHVPWRKAAEGAQLQLEYNRLRLVNLEMLERWGGKAWIAHTAVVRATEGILAKEAAELRASREEVNKKRKLEHVSCGNELRRLANELDRYRTDNMEVERGLMTLEVEVQHLRTLAIDRGIDIDDVDPEYASMKKARLEEEAA
;
A
#
# COMPACT_ATOMS: atom_id res chain seq x y z
N LEU A 1 42.01 -14.97 -40.39
CA LEU A 1 41.06 -13.85 -40.40
C LEU A 1 41.13 -13.14 -39.06
N VAL A 2 41.06 -11.81 -39.09
CA VAL A 2 41.20 -10.88 -37.97
C VAL A 2 40.20 -11.22 -36.84
N CYS A 3 40.68 -11.78 -35.73
CA CYS A 3 39.91 -11.85 -34.49
C CYS A 3 39.83 -10.45 -33.90
N ARG A 4 38.81 -9.69 -34.32
CA ARG A 4 38.34 -8.52 -33.56
C ARG A 4 38.01 -9.00 -32.16
N LEU A 5 38.75 -8.49 -31.18
CA LEU A 5 38.36 -8.39 -29.79
C LEU A 5 37.00 -7.66 -29.75
N GLY A 6 35.93 -8.42 -29.89
CA GLY A 6 34.57 -7.97 -29.62
C GLY A 6 34.47 -7.86 -28.11
N GLY A 7 34.46 -6.63 -27.61
CA GLY A 7 34.13 -6.34 -26.23
C GLY A 7 32.88 -7.09 -25.85
N VAL A 8 32.98 -7.89 -24.78
CA VAL A 8 31.83 -8.47 -24.13
C VAL A 8 31.10 -7.28 -23.52
N GLY A 9 30.22 -6.68 -24.31
CA GLY A 9 29.18 -5.82 -23.80
C GLY A 9 28.43 -6.66 -22.79
N ALA A 10 28.70 -6.39 -21.52
CA ALA A 10 27.82 -6.77 -20.45
C ALA A 10 26.47 -6.14 -20.82
N MET A 11 25.60 -6.92 -21.47
CA MET A 11 24.17 -6.67 -21.45
C MET A 11 23.74 -7.01 -20.03
N ALA A 12 24.17 -6.16 -19.10
CA ALA A 12 23.44 -5.94 -17.88
C ALA A 12 22.07 -5.51 -18.38
N VAL A 13 21.13 -6.45 -18.40
CA VAL A 13 19.74 -6.09 -18.13
C VAL A 13 19.77 -5.60 -16.70
N ALA A 14 20.26 -4.37 -16.54
CA ALA A 14 19.89 -3.53 -15.45
C ALA A 14 18.38 -3.42 -15.62
N VAL A 15 17.65 -4.29 -14.93
CA VAL A 15 16.45 -3.84 -14.26
C VAL A 15 16.96 -2.80 -13.27
N ALA A 16 17.34 -1.64 -13.78
CA ALA A 16 17.21 -0.40 -13.07
C ALA A 16 15.70 -0.26 -12.91
N ALA A 17 15.15 -0.99 -11.94
CA ALA A 17 14.33 -0.30 -10.98
C ALA A 17 15.27 0.74 -10.37
N THR A 18 15.46 1.85 -11.10
CA THR A 18 15.62 3.13 -10.45
C THR A 18 14.59 3.09 -9.34
N PRO A 19 14.96 3.32 -8.05
CA PRO A 19 13.93 3.69 -7.10
C PRO A 19 13.24 4.83 -7.83
N GLY A 20 11.98 4.58 -8.26
CA GLY A 20 11.24 5.55 -9.04
C GLY A 20 11.47 6.85 -8.31
N GLY A 21 12.03 7.84 -9.03
CA GLY A 21 12.17 9.16 -8.48
C GLY A 21 10.87 9.41 -7.75
N VAL A 22 10.96 9.69 -6.46
CA VAL A 22 9.81 10.22 -5.76
C VAL A 22 9.56 11.49 -6.54
N ASP A 23 8.70 11.39 -7.54
CA ASP A 23 8.24 12.54 -8.28
C ASP A 23 7.81 13.47 -7.17
N ASP A 24 8.37 14.67 -7.13
CA ASP A 24 7.93 15.79 -6.30
C ASP A 24 6.49 16.22 -6.72
N GLY A 25 5.69 15.27 -7.19
CA GLY A 25 4.27 15.35 -7.42
C GLY A 25 3.55 15.36 -6.09
N LYS A 26 2.54 16.20 -6.05
CA LYS A 26 1.57 16.25 -4.96
C LYS A 26 1.06 14.82 -4.69
N LEU A 27 1.21 14.33 -3.46
CA LEU A 27 0.72 13.01 -3.07
C LEU A 27 -0.80 12.96 -3.29
N LEU A 28 -1.33 11.86 -3.83
CA LEU A 28 -2.75 11.74 -4.19
C LEU A 28 -3.71 12.12 -3.05
N PHE A 29 -3.37 11.78 -1.81
CA PHE A 29 -4.23 12.13 -0.67
C PHE A 29 -4.33 13.65 -0.44
N MET A 30 -3.38 14.45 -0.92
CA MET A 30 -3.39 15.91 -0.82
C MET A 30 -4.34 16.56 -1.85
N GLU A 31 -4.87 15.79 -2.80
CA GLU A 31 -5.90 16.26 -3.73
C GLU A 31 -7.26 16.41 -3.04
N ASN A 32 -7.48 15.66 -1.95
CA ASN A 32 -8.70 15.76 -1.15
C ASN A 32 -8.75 17.10 -0.39
N GLU A 33 -9.89 17.79 -0.41
CA GLU A 33 -10.07 19.12 0.20
C GLU A 33 -9.73 19.18 1.69
N HIS A 34 -9.88 18.07 2.40
CA HIS A 34 -9.78 18.00 3.87
C HIS A 34 -8.65 17.10 4.36
N TYR A 35 -7.65 16.83 3.53
CA TYR A 35 -6.55 15.91 3.88
C TYR A 35 -5.82 16.28 5.17
N ALA A 36 -5.68 17.58 5.47
CA ALA A 36 -4.98 18.07 6.65
C ALA A 36 -5.76 17.87 7.97
N LEU A 37 -7.07 17.61 7.89
CA LEU A 37 -7.93 17.36 9.04
C LEU A 37 -7.96 15.87 9.43
N VAL A 38 -7.44 14.99 8.57
CA VAL A 38 -7.43 13.56 8.80
C VAL A 38 -6.31 13.22 9.78
N ASP A 39 -6.69 12.85 11.00
CA ASP A 39 -5.78 12.30 12.01
C ASP A 39 -6.27 10.91 12.44
N ALA A 40 -5.33 10.01 12.68
CA ALA A 40 -5.59 8.68 13.19
C ALA A 40 -4.42 8.25 14.07
N LEU A 41 -4.71 7.68 15.25
CA LEU A 41 -3.69 7.35 16.25
C LEU A 41 -3.53 5.83 16.50
N PRO A 42 -3.00 5.01 15.55
CA PRO A 42 -2.94 3.56 15.69
C PRO A 42 -2.23 3.02 16.94
N TYR A 43 -1.22 3.73 17.46
CA TYR A 43 -0.49 3.31 18.66
C TYR A 43 -1.25 3.54 19.98
N ILE A 44 -2.30 4.36 19.97
CA ILE A 44 -3.14 4.65 21.14
C ILE A 44 -4.49 3.92 21.02
N ASP A 45 -5.06 3.94 19.82
CA ASP A 45 -6.37 3.40 19.47
C ASP A 45 -6.37 1.87 19.33
N THR A 46 -5.85 1.18 20.34
CA THR A 46 -5.73 -0.29 20.37
C THR A 46 -7.08 -1.02 20.31
N GLN A 47 -8.17 -0.35 20.68
CA GLN A 47 -9.53 -0.89 20.69
C GLN A 47 -10.13 -1.03 19.28
N LEU A 48 -9.70 -0.17 18.35
CA LEU A 48 -10.11 -0.18 16.94
C LEU A 48 -9.52 -1.36 16.16
N GLY A 49 -8.53 -2.06 16.73
CA GLY A 49 -7.90 -3.25 16.11
C GLY A 49 -8.68 -4.56 16.32
N SER A 50 -9.81 -4.54 17.01
CA SER A 50 -10.65 -5.72 17.18
C SER A 50 -11.33 -6.13 15.86
N MET A 51 -11.40 -7.44 15.58
CA MET A 51 -11.96 -7.96 14.34
C MET A 51 -13.42 -7.54 14.14
N GLU A 52 -14.20 -7.44 15.21
CA GLU A 52 -15.60 -7.04 15.18
C GLU A 52 -15.77 -5.60 14.70
N VAL A 53 -14.97 -4.67 15.24
CA VAL A 53 -15.01 -3.26 14.84
C VAL A 53 -14.53 -3.08 13.41
N ALA A 54 -13.48 -3.79 13.00
CA ALA A 54 -12.99 -3.77 11.62
C ALA A 54 -14.05 -4.24 10.61
N GLN A 55 -14.85 -5.27 10.96
CA GLN A 55 -15.96 -5.74 10.13
C GLN A 55 -17.09 -4.71 10.03
N GLN A 56 -17.46 -4.07 11.15
CA GLN A 56 -18.47 -3.01 11.15
C GLN A 56 -18.03 -1.80 10.31
N VAL A 57 -16.79 -1.34 10.49
CA VAL A 57 -16.23 -0.24 9.69
C VAL A 57 -16.21 -0.62 8.21
N LYS A 58 -15.82 -1.86 7.87
CA LYS A 58 -15.83 -2.33 6.48
C LYS A 58 -17.24 -2.32 5.88
N ALA A 59 -18.25 -2.78 6.62
CA ALA A 59 -19.63 -2.75 6.15
C ALA A 59 -20.10 -1.33 5.83
N LEU A 60 -19.78 -0.36 6.70
CA LEU A 60 -20.08 1.06 6.45
C LEU A 60 -19.33 1.62 5.23
N ILE A 61 -18.05 1.24 5.05
CA ILE A 61 -17.28 1.61 3.85
C ILE A 61 -17.92 1.02 2.59
N ASP A 62 -18.35 -0.25 2.65
CA ASP A 62 -18.98 -0.92 1.52
C ASP A 62 -20.33 -0.24 1.17
N GLU A 63 -21.10 0.20 2.16
CA GLU A 63 -22.32 1.00 1.97
C GLU A 63 -22.03 2.34 1.27
N GLU A 64 -21.04 3.11 1.76
CA GLU A 64 -20.62 4.37 1.13
C GLU A 64 -20.06 4.16 -0.29
N MET A 65 -19.32 3.07 -0.51
CA MET A 65 -18.82 2.71 -1.84
C MET A 65 -19.95 2.43 -2.85
N THR A 66 -21.15 2.03 -2.42
CA THR A 66 -22.29 1.89 -3.34
C THR A 66 -22.84 3.23 -3.83
N LEU A 67 -22.67 4.28 -3.03
CA LEU A 67 -23.14 5.64 -3.29
C LEU A 67 -22.08 6.49 -4.00
N PHE A 68 -20.81 6.11 -3.92
CA PHE A 68 -19.69 6.87 -4.49
C PHE A 68 -19.63 6.78 -6.03
N GLU A 69 -19.48 7.94 -6.67
CA GLU A 69 -19.22 8.13 -8.11
C GLU A 69 -18.00 9.07 -8.19
N PRO A 70 -16.83 8.70 -8.74
CA PRO A 70 -16.54 7.73 -9.81
C PRO A 70 -16.30 6.29 -9.31
N ARG A 71 -16.78 5.31 -10.08
CA ARG A 71 -16.56 3.87 -9.76
C ARG A 71 -15.12 3.42 -9.98
N ASP A 72 -14.39 4.09 -10.86
CA ASP A 72 -13.02 3.75 -11.19
C ASP A 72 -12.09 4.93 -10.90
N TYR A 73 -11.37 4.81 -9.79
CA TYR A 73 -10.37 5.80 -9.35
C TYR A 73 -9.13 5.84 -10.26
N LEU A 74 -9.04 4.95 -11.25
CA LEU A 74 -7.94 4.90 -12.22
C LEU A 74 -8.28 5.58 -13.55
N GLU A 75 -9.51 6.05 -13.77
CA GLU A 75 -9.91 6.70 -15.03
C GLU A 75 -9.05 7.93 -15.37
N GLY A 76 -8.58 8.66 -14.36
CA GLY A 76 -7.72 9.83 -14.52
C GLY A 76 -6.23 9.51 -14.70
N LEU A 77 -5.83 8.24 -14.50
CA LEU A 77 -4.43 7.82 -14.54
C LEU A 77 -4.10 7.19 -15.90
N PRO A 78 -2.97 7.57 -16.54
CA PRO A 78 -2.55 6.92 -17.76
C PRO A 78 -2.27 5.44 -17.49
N ALA A 79 -2.67 4.57 -18.42
CA ALA A 79 -2.32 3.16 -18.34
C ALA A 79 -0.79 3.00 -18.29
N PRO A 80 -0.27 2.09 -17.45
CA PRO A 80 1.17 1.91 -17.33
C PRO A 80 1.78 1.49 -18.66
N GLU A 81 2.86 2.14 -19.07
CA GLU A 81 3.62 1.73 -20.24
C GLU A 81 4.32 0.39 -19.93
N LEU A 82 3.95 -0.66 -20.67
CA LEU A 82 4.51 -2.01 -20.51
C LEU A 82 5.37 -2.34 -21.73
N PRO A 83 6.60 -1.78 -21.85
CA PRO A 83 7.42 -1.91 -23.04
C PRO A 83 7.76 -3.37 -23.39
N LEU A 84 7.83 -4.25 -22.39
CA LEU A 84 8.03 -5.68 -22.60
C LEU A 84 6.82 -6.34 -23.28
N LEU A 85 5.59 -5.99 -22.88
CA LEU A 85 4.37 -6.54 -23.47
C LEU A 85 4.07 -5.93 -24.84
N SER A 86 4.53 -4.71 -25.09
CA SER A 86 4.47 -4.06 -26.40
C SER A 86 5.50 -4.58 -27.40
N GLY A 87 6.38 -5.50 -26.99
CA GLY A 87 7.38 -6.10 -27.88
C GLY A 87 6.76 -7.00 -28.95
N GLU A 88 7.39 -7.06 -30.14
CA GLU A 88 6.91 -7.83 -31.30
C GLU A 88 6.66 -9.32 -30.99
N ALA A 89 7.45 -9.92 -30.10
CA ALA A 89 7.30 -11.33 -29.72
C ALA A 89 6.01 -11.58 -28.95
N PHE A 90 5.63 -10.68 -28.04
CA PHE A 90 4.40 -10.79 -27.27
C PHE A 90 3.18 -10.51 -28.13
N GLN A 91 3.24 -9.53 -29.04
CA GLN A 91 2.16 -9.28 -30.01
C GLN A 91 1.85 -10.52 -30.84
N LYS A 92 2.87 -11.22 -31.36
CA LYS A 92 2.69 -12.48 -32.10
C LYS A 92 2.09 -13.60 -31.24
N GLU A 93 2.45 -13.68 -29.97
CA GLU A 93 1.85 -14.64 -29.04
C GLU A 93 0.38 -14.30 -28.73
N PHE A 94 0.04 -13.02 -28.59
CA PHE A 94 -1.34 -12.57 -28.44
C PHE A 94 -2.17 -12.92 -29.68
N GLU A 95 -1.66 -12.64 -30.89
CA GLU A 95 -2.31 -13.04 -32.15
C GLU A 95 -2.51 -14.56 -32.23
N ARG A 96 -1.54 -15.37 -31.80
CA ARG A 96 -1.66 -16.84 -31.74
C ARG A 96 -2.75 -17.28 -30.77
N ILE A 97 -2.82 -16.66 -29.58
CA ILE A 97 -3.82 -16.95 -28.56
C ILE A 97 -5.22 -16.57 -29.06
N GLU A 98 -5.37 -15.40 -29.69
CA GLU A 98 -6.61 -14.95 -30.31
C GLU A 98 -7.07 -15.90 -31.42
N ALA A 99 -6.13 -16.41 -32.22
CA ALA A 99 -6.40 -17.44 -33.23
C ALA A 99 -6.70 -18.84 -32.64
N GLY A 100 -6.60 -19.02 -31.31
CA GLY A 100 -6.82 -20.30 -30.64
C GLY A 100 -5.81 -21.38 -31.00
N ALA A 101 -4.68 -21.02 -31.60
CA ALA A 101 -3.70 -22.00 -32.07
C ALA A 101 -2.87 -22.54 -30.88
N PRO A 102 -2.65 -23.86 -30.77
CA PRO A 102 -1.84 -24.43 -29.70
C PRO A 102 -0.38 -23.98 -29.81
N PHE A 103 0.28 -23.83 -28.67
CA PHE A 103 1.70 -23.49 -28.62
C PHE A 103 2.54 -24.62 -29.23
N GLN A 104 3.40 -24.29 -30.21
CA GLN A 104 4.37 -25.25 -30.75
C GLN A 104 5.62 -25.22 -29.87
N GLY A 105 5.76 -26.25 -29.03
CA GLY A 105 6.95 -26.45 -28.22
C GLY A 105 8.21 -26.68 -29.07
N VAL A 106 9.36 -26.64 -28.41
CA VAL A 106 10.63 -27.00 -29.05
C VAL A 106 10.57 -28.46 -29.49
N ASP A 107 10.83 -28.71 -30.78
CA ASP A 107 10.87 -30.05 -31.34
C ASP A 107 12.11 -30.81 -30.83
N ILE A 108 11.87 -31.76 -29.93
CA ILE A 108 12.90 -32.62 -29.32
C ILE A 108 13.43 -33.64 -30.34
N TYR A 109 12.61 -34.01 -31.33
CA TYR A 109 12.93 -35.05 -32.32
C TYR A 109 13.72 -34.52 -33.51
N LYS A 110 13.84 -33.19 -33.65
CA LYS A 110 14.66 -32.55 -34.69
C LYS A 110 16.11 -33.03 -34.73
N TYR A 111 16.64 -33.48 -33.59
CA TYR A 111 18.01 -33.93 -33.45
C TYR A 111 18.14 -35.45 -33.29
N THR A 112 17.04 -36.20 -33.32
CA THR A 112 17.11 -37.67 -33.30
C THR A 112 17.24 -38.20 -34.72
N VAL A 113 18.25 -39.01 -34.97
CA VAL A 113 18.42 -39.71 -36.24
C VAL A 113 17.66 -41.02 -36.16
N GLU A 114 16.54 -41.10 -36.87
CA GLU A 114 15.78 -42.34 -36.99
C GLU A 114 16.14 -43.07 -38.28
N GLU A 115 16.26 -44.40 -38.17
CA GLU A 115 16.42 -45.26 -39.33
C GLU A 115 15.12 -45.32 -40.13
N PRO A 116 15.14 -45.12 -41.46
CA PRO A 116 13.94 -45.29 -42.27
C PRO A 116 13.48 -46.76 -42.23
N LYS A 117 12.24 -47.00 -41.77
CA LYS A 117 11.64 -48.34 -41.63
C LYS A 117 10.55 -48.59 -42.67
N GLY A 118 10.30 -49.87 -42.99
CA GLY A 118 9.20 -50.28 -43.87
C GLY A 118 9.43 -49.89 -45.34
N PRO A 119 8.39 -49.45 -46.09
CA PRO A 119 8.52 -49.15 -47.52
C PRO A 119 9.48 -47.98 -47.81
N ALA A 120 9.65 -47.05 -46.87
CA ALA A 120 10.61 -45.94 -46.97
C ALA A 120 12.09 -46.39 -46.95
N ALA A 121 12.37 -47.62 -46.50
CA ALA A 121 13.72 -48.20 -46.55
C ALA A 121 14.13 -48.64 -47.95
N GLN A 122 13.18 -48.79 -48.89
CA GLN A 122 13.47 -49.16 -50.28
C GLN A 122 13.83 -47.94 -51.15
N ASP A 123 13.49 -46.73 -50.68
CA ASP A 123 13.75 -45.49 -51.39
C ASP A 123 15.06 -44.82 -50.94
N HIS A 124 15.84 -44.29 -51.88
CA HIS A 124 17.12 -43.66 -51.58
C HIS A 124 16.99 -42.29 -50.86
N VAL A 125 15.87 -41.58 -51.03
CA VAL A 125 15.69 -40.20 -50.52
C VAL A 125 15.63 -40.14 -48.99
N PRO A 126 14.85 -40.98 -48.28
CA PRO A 126 14.87 -41.05 -46.82
C PRO A 126 16.25 -41.42 -46.24
N TRP A 127 16.97 -42.34 -46.88
CA TRP A 127 18.33 -42.70 -46.48
C TRP A 127 19.31 -41.54 -46.60
N ARG A 128 19.21 -40.73 -47.65
CA ARG A 128 20.03 -39.52 -47.80
C ARG A 128 19.76 -38.53 -46.66
N LYS A 129 18.49 -38.27 -46.34
CA LYS A 129 18.11 -37.37 -45.23
C LYS A 129 18.58 -37.90 -43.87
N ALA A 130 18.47 -39.21 -43.62
CA ALA A 130 18.97 -39.84 -42.41
C ALA A 130 20.51 -39.73 -42.32
N ALA A 131 21.22 -39.90 -43.43
CA ALA A 131 22.67 -39.73 -43.49
C ALA A 131 23.10 -38.26 -43.24
N GLU A 132 22.40 -37.29 -43.82
CA GLU A 132 22.60 -35.86 -43.55
C GLU A 132 22.33 -35.53 -42.06
N GLY A 133 21.28 -36.10 -41.47
CA GLY A 133 20.99 -35.98 -40.05
C GLY A 133 22.08 -36.60 -39.16
N ALA A 134 22.63 -37.75 -39.54
CA ALA A 134 23.74 -38.39 -38.84
C ALA A 134 25.03 -37.56 -38.92
N GLN A 135 25.34 -36.98 -40.08
CA GLN A 135 26.47 -36.05 -40.24
C GLN A 135 26.29 -34.81 -39.36
N LEU A 136 25.07 -34.24 -39.33
CA LEU A 136 24.76 -33.13 -38.46
C LEU A 136 24.96 -33.48 -36.97
N GLN A 137 24.51 -34.66 -36.54
CA GLN A 137 24.74 -35.14 -35.17
C GLN A 137 26.22 -35.32 -34.86
N LEU A 138 27.02 -35.82 -35.79
CA LEU A 138 28.46 -35.95 -35.61
C LEU A 138 29.11 -34.59 -35.34
N GLU A 139 28.76 -33.57 -36.12
CA GLU A 139 29.28 -32.21 -35.93
C GLU A 139 28.79 -31.58 -34.61
N TYR A 140 27.52 -31.77 -34.23
CA TYR A 140 27.04 -31.32 -32.91
C TYR A 140 27.78 -32.00 -31.75
N ASN A 141 28.04 -33.31 -31.85
CA ASN A 141 28.81 -34.03 -30.83
C ASN A 141 30.26 -33.56 -30.77
N ARG A 142 30.86 -33.25 -31.92
CA ARG A 142 32.19 -32.63 -31.98
C ARG A 142 32.21 -31.28 -31.27
N LEU A 143 31.25 -30.39 -31.55
CA LEU A 143 31.12 -29.10 -30.87
C LEU A 143 30.87 -29.28 -29.36
N ARG A 144 30.02 -30.24 -28.99
CA ARG A 144 29.75 -30.58 -27.58
C ARG A 144 31.04 -31.02 -26.87
N LEU A 145 31.86 -31.86 -27.50
CA LEU A 145 33.13 -32.29 -26.94
C LEU A 145 34.06 -31.09 -26.70
N VAL A 146 34.21 -30.22 -27.70
CA VAL A 146 35.03 -28.99 -27.57
C VAL A 146 34.51 -28.10 -26.45
N ASN A 147 33.19 -27.92 -26.35
CA ASN A 147 32.58 -27.14 -25.26
C ASN A 147 32.81 -27.77 -23.89
N LEU A 148 32.75 -29.11 -23.78
CA LEU A 148 33.06 -29.84 -22.55
C LEU A 148 34.53 -29.72 -22.17
N GLU A 149 35.44 -29.79 -23.13
CA GLU A 149 36.88 -29.55 -22.89
C GLU A 149 37.13 -28.12 -22.40
N MET A 150 36.43 -27.12 -22.96
CA MET A 150 36.49 -25.74 -22.47
C MET A 150 35.93 -25.62 -21.05
N LEU A 151 34.80 -26.28 -20.76
CA LEU A 151 34.18 -26.29 -19.44
C LEU A 151 35.05 -26.99 -18.40
N GLU A 152 35.71 -28.09 -18.74
CA GLU A 152 36.64 -28.78 -17.85
C GLU A 152 37.83 -27.89 -17.49
N ARG A 153 38.39 -27.17 -18.48
CA ARG A 153 39.55 -26.29 -18.28
C ARG A 153 39.22 -25.00 -17.52
N TRP A 154 38.07 -24.38 -17.80
CA TRP A 154 37.74 -23.02 -17.35
C TRP A 154 36.49 -22.92 -16.48
N GLY A 155 35.60 -23.92 -16.51
CA GLY A 155 34.31 -23.89 -15.82
C GLY A 155 34.44 -23.69 -14.31
N GLY A 156 35.37 -24.38 -13.66
CA GLY A 156 35.63 -24.18 -12.23
C GLY A 156 36.07 -22.75 -11.89
N LYS A 157 36.97 -22.17 -12.69
CA LYS A 157 37.46 -20.79 -12.49
C LYS A 157 36.36 -19.76 -12.75
N ALA A 158 35.60 -19.94 -13.83
CA ALA A 158 34.46 -19.10 -14.17
C ALA A 158 33.37 -19.16 -13.09
N TRP A 159 33.09 -20.34 -12.54
CA TRP A 159 32.12 -20.52 -11.46
C TRP A 159 32.55 -19.83 -10.16
N ILE A 160 33.83 -19.93 -9.80
CA ILE A 160 34.37 -19.22 -8.62
C ILE A 160 34.25 -17.71 -8.81
N ALA A 161 34.63 -17.19 -9.98
CA ALA A 161 34.50 -15.77 -10.29
C ALA A 161 33.04 -15.30 -10.26
N HIS A 162 32.13 -16.06 -10.87
CA HIS A 162 30.69 -15.79 -10.83
C HIS A 162 30.17 -15.78 -9.39
N THR A 163 30.55 -16.77 -8.58
CA THR A 163 30.14 -16.86 -7.16
C THR A 163 30.62 -15.65 -6.37
N ALA A 164 31.83 -15.14 -6.64
CA ALA A 164 32.33 -13.93 -6.00
C ALA A 164 31.49 -12.69 -6.36
N VAL A 165 31.07 -12.54 -7.62
CA VAL A 165 30.17 -11.46 -8.04
C VAL A 165 28.81 -11.60 -7.37
N VAL A 166 28.21 -12.80 -7.38
CA VAL A 166 26.91 -13.06 -6.74
C VAL A 166 26.95 -12.72 -5.24
N ARG A 167 27.99 -13.16 -4.52
CA ARG A 167 28.15 -12.84 -3.10
C ARG A 167 28.33 -11.34 -2.86
N ALA A 168 29.06 -10.65 -3.74
CA ALA A 168 29.19 -9.20 -3.64
C ALA A 168 27.83 -8.50 -3.83
N THR A 169 27.04 -8.92 -4.82
CA THR A 169 25.69 -8.38 -5.05
C THR A 169 24.75 -8.68 -3.90
N GLU A 170 24.80 -9.89 -3.34
CA GLU A 170 24.03 -10.27 -2.14
C GLU A 170 24.40 -9.37 -0.95
N GLY A 171 25.69 -9.12 -0.74
CA GLY A 171 26.16 -8.21 0.30
C GLY A 171 25.69 -6.77 0.14
N ILE A 172 25.56 -6.27 -1.10
CA ILE A 172 25.02 -4.93 -1.39
C ILE A 172 23.51 -4.91 -1.08
N LEU A 173 22.74 -5.85 -1.64
CA LEU A 173 21.30 -5.93 -1.42
C LEU A 173 20.94 -6.14 0.06
N ALA A 174 21.72 -6.92 0.80
CA ALA A 174 21.53 -7.12 2.23
C ALA A 174 21.73 -5.82 3.03
N LYS A 175 22.72 -4.99 2.65
CA LYS A 175 22.95 -3.68 3.26
C LYS A 175 21.81 -2.71 2.96
N GLU A 176 21.41 -2.60 1.69
CA GLU A 176 20.27 -1.76 1.29
C GLU A 176 18.99 -2.16 2.04
N ALA A 177 18.73 -3.46 2.16
CA ALA A 177 17.60 -3.96 2.93
C ALA A 177 17.71 -3.68 4.43
N ALA A 178 18.92 -3.66 5.01
CA ALA A 178 19.13 -3.28 6.40
C ALA A 178 18.92 -1.77 6.62
N GLU A 179 19.42 -0.94 5.72
CA GLU A 179 19.24 0.51 5.73
C GLU A 179 17.76 0.91 5.60
N LEU A 180 17.03 0.28 4.68
CA LEU A 180 15.58 0.48 4.52
C LEU A 180 14.81 0.06 5.77
N ARG A 181 15.19 -1.05 6.42
CA ARG A 181 14.58 -1.46 7.70
C ARG A 181 14.85 -0.45 8.81
N ALA A 182 16.09 0.03 8.92
CA ALA A 182 16.44 1.05 9.90
C ALA A 182 15.69 2.37 9.68
N SER A 183 15.55 2.81 8.42
CA SER A 183 14.77 3.98 8.04
C SER A 183 13.28 3.82 8.39
N ARG A 184 12.68 2.65 8.07
CA ARG A 184 11.30 2.32 8.46
C ARG A 184 11.12 2.32 9.97
N GLU A 185 12.05 1.74 10.71
CA GLU A 185 12.00 1.74 12.18
C GLU A 185 12.09 3.15 12.75
N GLU A 186 12.93 4.01 12.18
CA GLU A 186 13.05 5.41 12.60
C GLU A 186 11.74 6.18 12.38
N VAL A 187 11.09 6.02 11.22
CA VAL A 187 9.78 6.62 10.95
C VAL A 187 8.73 6.10 11.95
N ASN A 188 8.71 4.80 12.23
CA ASN A 188 7.78 4.22 13.20
C ASN A 188 8.04 4.71 14.62
N LYS A 189 9.31 4.91 15.03
CA LYS A 189 9.66 5.47 16.33
C LYS A 189 9.16 6.90 16.46
N LYS A 190 9.41 7.76 15.46
CA LYS A 190 8.93 9.15 15.43
C LYS A 190 7.40 9.20 15.54
N ARG A 191 6.71 8.42 14.70
CA ARG A 191 5.24 8.30 14.74
C ARG A 191 4.75 7.88 16.13
N LYS A 192 5.37 6.86 16.74
CA LYS A 192 4.98 6.42 18.08
C LYS A 192 5.15 7.52 19.13
N LEU A 193 6.25 8.27 19.09
CA LEU A 193 6.51 9.38 20.02
C LEU A 193 5.49 10.51 19.85
N GLU A 194 5.24 10.93 18.62
CA GLU A 194 4.22 11.94 18.28
C GLU A 194 2.84 11.51 18.80
N HIS A 195 2.44 10.28 18.49
CA HIS A 195 1.15 9.77 18.92
C HIS A 195 1.05 9.76 20.45
N VAL A 196 2.05 9.23 21.16
CA VAL A 196 2.05 9.22 22.63
C VAL A 196 1.96 10.63 23.21
N SER A 197 2.62 11.63 22.59
CA SER A 197 2.49 13.04 22.98
C SER A 197 1.05 13.53 22.81
N CYS A 198 0.47 13.37 21.62
CA CYS A 198 -0.90 13.78 21.32
C CYS A 198 -1.91 13.06 22.24
N GLY A 199 -1.72 11.77 22.51
CA GLY A 199 -2.59 11.02 23.43
C GLY A 199 -2.48 11.46 24.89
N ASN A 200 -1.35 12.00 25.32
CA ASN A 200 -1.23 12.62 26.64
C ASN A 200 -2.03 13.93 26.69
N GLU A 201 -1.94 14.75 25.64
CA GLU A 201 -2.68 16.00 25.51
C GLU A 201 -4.19 15.75 25.43
N LEU A 202 -4.64 14.79 24.63
CA LEU A 202 -6.05 14.41 24.53
C LEU A 202 -6.60 13.92 25.88
N ARG A 203 -5.85 13.11 26.62
CA ARG A 203 -6.25 12.68 27.97
C ARG A 203 -6.32 13.84 28.95
N ARG A 204 -5.39 14.79 28.85
CA ARG A 204 -5.43 16.02 29.66
C ARG A 204 -6.68 16.84 29.35
N LEU A 205 -6.95 17.10 28.07
CA LEU A 205 -8.11 17.87 27.61
C LEU A 205 -9.42 17.18 27.99
N ALA A 206 -9.49 15.85 27.86
CA ALA A 206 -10.65 15.07 28.29
C ALA A 206 -10.91 15.23 29.80
N ASN A 207 -9.87 15.14 30.62
CA ASN A 207 -9.98 15.35 32.07
C ASN A 207 -10.39 16.80 32.41
N GLU A 208 -9.85 17.80 31.70
CA GLU A 208 -10.24 19.21 31.88
C GLU A 208 -11.72 19.41 31.50
N LEU A 209 -12.17 18.80 30.40
CA LEU A 209 -13.55 18.84 29.94
C LEU A 209 -14.52 18.16 30.92
N ASP A 210 -14.15 17.01 31.48
CA ASP A 210 -14.96 16.34 32.51
C ASP A 210 -14.99 17.12 33.83
N ARG A 211 -13.91 17.82 34.18
CA ARG A 211 -13.90 18.77 35.30
C ARG A 211 -14.86 19.91 35.05
N TYR A 212 -14.77 20.60 33.92
CA TYR A 212 -15.68 21.70 33.60
C TYR A 212 -17.14 21.24 33.56
N ARG A 213 -17.42 20.04 33.07
CA ARG A 213 -18.76 19.45 33.14
C ARG A 213 -19.21 19.27 34.59
N THR A 214 -18.36 18.72 35.44
CA THR A 214 -18.68 18.48 36.86
C THR A 214 -18.87 19.81 37.60
N ASP A 215 -17.97 20.77 37.40
CA ASP A 215 -18.02 22.10 38.02
C ASP A 215 -19.31 22.84 37.60
N ASN A 216 -19.67 22.80 36.30
CA ASN A 216 -20.92 23.38 35.83
C ASN A 216 -22.14 22.69 36.47
N MET A 217 -22.14 21.36 36.58
CA MET A 217 -23.21 20.62 37.25
C MET A 217 -23.32 20.95 38.75
N GLU A 218 -22.19 21.20 39.43
CA GLU A 218 -22.19 21.61 40.83
C GLU A 218 -22.72 23.04 41.02
N VAL A 219 -22.34 23.96 40.13
CA VAL A 219 -22.86 25.34 40.11
C VAL A 219 -24.37 25.33 39.86
N GLU A 220 -24.85 24.57 38.88
CA GLU A 220 -26.29 24.45 38.60
C GLU A 220 -27.06 23.90 39.80
N ARG A 221 -26.53 22.89 40.50
CA ARG A 221 -27.15 22.38 41.75
C ARG A 221 -27.15 23.41 42.87
N GLY A 222 -26.07 24.16 43.02
CA GLY A 222 -25.97 25.25 43.99
C GLY A 222 -27.00 26.34 43.72
N LEU A 223 -27.11 26.78 42.47
CA LEU A 223 -28.13 27.74 42.02
C LEU A 223 -29.54 27.23 42.31
N MET A 224 -29.85 25.98 41.96
CA MET A 224 -31.17 25.39 42.22
C MET A 224 -31.50 25.37 43.73
N THR A 225 -30.51 25.07 44.59
CA THR A 225 -30.72 25.05 46.04
C THR A 225 -30.98 26.45 46.59
N LEU A 226 -30.17 27.45 46.16
CA LEU A 226 -30.37 28.84 46.52
C LEU A 226 -31.70 29.38 46.01
N GLU A 227 -32.11 29.02 44.79
CA GLU A 227 -33.40 29.42 44.23
C GLU A 227 -34.56 28.91 45.07
N VAL A 228 -34.52 27.65 45.52
CA VAL A 228 -35.54 27.08 46.43
C VAL A 228 -35.56 27.80 47.78
N GLU A 229 -34.41 28.10 48.35
CA GLU A 229 -34.32 28.83 49.63
C GLU A 229 -34.84 30.27 49.50
N VAL A 230 -34.46 30.98 48.43
CA VAL A 230 -34.97 32.32 48.11
C VAL A 230 -36.47 32.27 47.90
N GLN A 231 -37.00 31.29 47.17
CA GLN A 231 -38.45 31.11 47.02
C GLN A 231 -39.13 30.87 48.37
N HIS A 232 -38.56 30.03 49.23
CA HIS A 232 -39.11 29.77 50.57
C HIS A 232 -39.13 31.04 51.43
N LEU A 233 -38.03 31.79 51.50
CA LEU A 233 -37.95 33.04 52.25
C LEU A 233 -38.96 34.08 51.74
N ARG A 234 -39.18 34.12 50.42
CA ARG A 234 -40.21 34.98 49.81
C ARG A 234 -41.61 34.59 50.27
N THR A 235 -41.96 33.30 50.27
CA THR A 235 -43.27 32.87 50.78
C THR A 235 -43.48 33.30 52.23
N LEU A 236 -42.47 33.17 53.09
CA LEU A 236 -42.54 33.60 54.49
C LEU A 236 -42.67 35.12 54.66
N ALA A 237 -42.04 35.92 53.79
CA ALA A 237 -42.16 37.37 53.83
C ALA A 237 -43.56 37.85 53.43
N ILE A 238 -44.16 37.22 52.40
CA ILE A 238 -45.55 37.45 52.00
C ILE A 238 -46.51 37.10 53.14
N ASP A 239 -46.32 35.94 53.78
CA ASP A 239 -47.15 35.50 54.92
C ASP A 239 -47.09 36.46 56.11
N ARG A 240 -45.96 37.17 56.28
CA ARG A 240 -45.77 38.19 57.33
C ARG A 240 -46.24 39.59 56.92
N GLY A 241 -46.78 39.75 55.71
CA GLY A 241 -47.32 41.01 55.19
C GLY A 241 -46.26 42.03 54.77
N ILE A 242 -45.03 41.58 54.48
CA ILE A 242 -43.96 42.43 53.94
C ILE A 242 -44.06 42.34 52.41
N ASP A 243 -44.33 43.47 51.75
CA ASP A 243 -44.34 43.52 50.29
C ASP A 243 -42.91 43.47 49.75
N ILE A 244 -42.57 42.39 49.05
CA ILE A 244 -41.20 42.10 48.60
C ILE A 244 -40.80 43.03 47.45
N ASP A 245 -41.78 43.48 46.66
CA ASP A 245 -41.56 44.33 45.49
C ASP A 245 -41.14 45.77 45.90
N ASP A 246 -41.40 46.18 47.15
CA ASP A 246 -40.96 47.47 47.71
C ASP A 246 -39.54 47.42 48.32
N VAL A 247 -39.09 46.25 48.76
CA VAL A 247 -37.80 46.06 49.46
C VAL A 247 -36.64 45.85 48.47
N ASP A 248 -36.91 45.26 47.30
CA ASP A 248 -35.92 45.00 46.26
C ASP A 248 -36.44 45.42 44.87
N PRO A 249 -36.35 46.72 44.52
CA PRO A 249 -36.88 47.26 43.27
C PRO A 249 -36.14 46.75 42.01
N GLU A 250 -34.87 46.34 42.13
CA GLU A 250 -34.12 45.75 41.02
C GLU A 250 -34.70 44.38 40.65
N TYR A 251 -35.02 43.55 41.65
CA TYR A 251 -35.63 42.25 41.39
C TYR A 251 -37.03 42.37 40.75
N ALA A 252 -37.85 43.34 41.20
CA ALA A 252 -39.15 43.61 40.60
C ALA A 252 -39.03 43.98 39.11
N SER A 253 -38.00 44.76 38.75
CA SER A 253 -37.72 45.12 37.35
C SER A 253 -37.28 43.92 36.51
N MET A 254 -36.42 43.06 37.05
CA MET A 254 -35.94 41.82 36.39
C MET A 254 -37.07 40.81 36.19
N LYS A 255 -37.94 40.64 37.20
CA LYS A 255 -39.13 39.79 37.12
C LYS A 255 -40.09 40.28 36.04
N LYS A 256 -40.28 41.59 35.92
CA LYS A 256 -41.13 42.21 34.89
C LYS A 256 -40.54 42.01 33.49
N ALA A 257 -39.24 42.23 33.33
CA ALA A 257 -38.52 42.01 32.07
C ALA A 257 -38.60 40.54 31.61
N ARG A 258 -38.40 39.59 32.54
CA ARG A 258 -38.51 38.15 32.23
C ARG A 258 -39.93 37.74 31.83
N LEU A 259 -40.96 38.30 32.47
CA LEU A 259 -42.36 38.07 32.08
C LEU A 259 -42.70 38.70 30.72
N GLU A 260 -42.06 39.81 30.35
CA GLU A 260 -42.18 40.43 29.02
C GLU A 260 -41.47 39.61 27.94
N GLU A 261 -40.32 39.00 28.26
CA GLU A 261 -39.56 38.11 27.37
C GLU A 261 -40.27 36.76 27.15
N GLU A 262 -40.90 36.19 28.18
CA GLU A 262 -41.70 34.95 28.08
C GLU A 262 -43.06 35.16 27.36
N ALA A 263 -43.50 36.41 27.19
CA ALA A 263 -44.73 36.77 26.48
C ALA A 263 -44.52 37.17 25.00
N ALA A 264 -43.26 37.30 24.56
CA ALA A 264 -42.86 37.63 23.19
C ALA A 264 -42.51 36.37 22.39
#